data_AF-G0MA89-F1
#
_entry.id   AF-G0MA89-F1
#
_cell.length_a   1.000
_cell.length_b   1.000
_cell.length_c   1.000
_cell.angle_alpha   90.00
_cell.angle_beta   90.00
_cell.angle_gamma   90.00
#
_symmetry.space_group_name_H-M   'P 1'
#
loop_
_entity.id
_entity.type
_entity.pdbx_description
1 polymer ?
#
loop_
_entity_poly.entity_id
_entity_poly.type
_entity_poly.pdbx_seq_one_letter_code
_entity_poly.pdbx_strand_id
1 'polypeptide(L)'
;MAEPDSIPALFKLSLTALIEHVKNKRLKISPDQIPPSIHSLLWENSTALELMNENNADFITSQLPHYKRSCLEVINWICKAFRCEISELDLGYENIKLSWPRLKFANSLKIRLFGKLEDLEQLIMERKKNNLRTTLDAIWIVTPLQIELLPFIDFSTAWIRFSNLKIDELIEQFRDLSTRAPCSVMAWTTNLSTEDFERFKAQLEFDNRSTTSALNRSRIKYKLGSVPGYQFAYIYNDPPNEKFYCFRDDKITLFRFMFSEPGVYNGIIMNVF
;
A
#
# COMPACT_ATOMS: atom_id res chain seq x y z
N MET A 1 13.28 -29.73 22.07
CA MET A 1 12.06 -29.23 21.41
C MET A 1 11.30 -28.45 22.47
N ALA A 2 11.13 -27.13 22.31
CA ALA A 2 10.36 -26.34 23.26
C ALA A 2 8.86 -26.66 23.10
N GLU A 3 8.16 -26.89 24.21
CA GLU A 3 6.71 -27.01 24.20
C GLU A 3 6.08 -25.73 23.61
N PRO A 4 5.03 -25.84 22.80
CA PRO A 4 4.35 -24.67 22.27
C PRO A 4 3.72 -23.88 23.43
N ASP A 5 4.09 -22.60 23.55
CA ASP A 5 3.53 -21.67 24.53
C ASP A 5 2.01 -21.83 24.61
N SER A 6 1.52 -22.19 25.80
CA SER A 6 0.10 -22.44 26.02
C SER A 6 -0.70 -21.18 25.72
N ILE A 7 -1.73 -21.31 24.87
CA ILE A 7 -2.66 -20.23 24.55
C ILE A 7 -3.17 -19.60 25.86
N PRO A 8 -3.06 -18.27 26.04
CA PRO A 8 -3.59 -17.61 27.23
C PRO A 8 -5.05 -17.99 27.43
N ALA A 9 -5.39 -18.55 28.59
CA ALA A 9 -6.72 -19.07 28.88
C ALA A 9 -7.84 -18.05 28.60
N LEU A 10 -7.54 -16.77 28.86
CA LEU A 10 -8.36 -15.60 28.53
C LEU A 10 -8.82 -15.57 27.06
N PHE A 11 -7.90 -15.79 26.12
CA PHE A 11 -8.20 -15.68 24.69
C PHE A 11 -9.05 -16.87 24.20
N LYS A 12 -8.82 -18.06 24.75
CA LYS A 12 -9.61 -19.27 24.45
C LYS A 12 -11.07 -19.12 24.91
N LEU A 13 -11.27 -18.50 26.07
CA LEU A 13 -12.61 -18.20 26.60
C LEU A 13 -13.34 -17.17 25.75
N SER A 14 -12.69 -16.06 25.38
CA SER A 14 -13.29 -15.03 24.52
C SER A 14 -13.69 -15.59 23.15
N LEU A 15 -12.87 -16.49 22.57
CA LEU A 15 -13.23 -17.17 21.31
C LEU A 15 -14.42 -18.09 21.47
N THR A 16 -14.46 -18.85 22.56
CA THR A 16 -15.53 -19.82 22.79
C THR A 16 -16.86 -19.09 22.90
N ALA A 17 -16.87 -17.96 23.62
CA ALA A 17 -18.01 -17.05 23.69
C ALA A 17 -18.41 -16.50 22.31
N LEU A 18 -17.44 -16.08 21.49
CA LEU A 18 -17.68 -15.54 20.15
C LEU A 18 -18.22 -16.59 19.16
N ILE A 19 -17.60 -17.78 19.13
CA ILE A 19 -18.02 -18.92 18.29
C ILE A 19 -19.43 -19.34 18.64
N GLU A 20 -19.72 -19.46 19.94
CA GLU A 20 -21.04 -19.86 20.39
C GLU A 20 -22.09 -18.75 20.18
N HIS A 21 -21.71 -17.48 20.28
CA HIS A 21 -22.58 -16.36 19.93
C HIS A 21 -22.95 -16.35 18.44
N VAL A 22 -21.96 -16.54 17.55
CA VAL A 22 -22.17 -16.62 16.09
C VAL A 22 -23.02 -17.85 15.73
N LYS A 23 -22.83 -18.99 16.40
CA LYS A 23 -23.59 -20.21 16.15
C LYS A 23 -25.03 -20.16 16.65
N ASN A 24 -25.27 -19.53 17.80
CA ASN A 24 -26.56 -19.68 18.48
C ASN A 24 -27.37 -18.39 18.66
N LYS A 25 -26.87 -17.20 18.28
CA LYS A 25 -27.52 -15.87 18.45
C LYS A 25 -28.16 -15.59 19.83
N ARG A 26 -27.95 -16.45 20.84
CA ARG A 26 -28.71 -16.52 22.09
C ARG A 26 -27.89 -17.08 23.25
N LEU A 27 -26.65 -16.64 23.42
CA LEU A 27 -25.93 -16.93 24.65
C LEU A 27 -26.00 -15.76 25.62
N LYS A 28 -26.68 -16.02 26.73
CA LYS A 28 -26.53 -15.30 28.00
C LYS A 28 -25.46 -16.05 28.80
N ILE A 29 -24.22 -15.57 28.77
CA ILE A 29 -23.19 -16.05 29.70
C ILE A 29 -23.52 -15.44 31.06
N SER A 30 -23.65 -16.28 32.11
CA SER A 30 -23.87 -15.79 33.47
C SER A 30 -22.55 -15.23 34.02
N PRO A 31 -22.53 -14.06 34.68
CA PRO A 31 -21.31 -13.46 35.23
C PRO A 31 -20.51 -14.41 36.12
N ASP A 32 -21.19 -15.30 36.82
CA ASP A 32 -20.65 -16.29 37.77
C ASP A 32 -19.81 -17.39 37.11
N GLN A 33 -19.85 -17.48 35.77
CA GLN A 33 -19.04 -18.42 34.98
C GLN A 33 -17.70 -17.83 34.55
N ILE A 34 -17.44 -16.56 34.88
CA ILE A 34 -16.21 -15.85 34.56
C ILE A 34 -15.36 -15.74 35.83
N PRO A 35 -14.08 -16.18 35.81
CA PRO A 35 -13.18 -16.01 36.95
C PRO A 35 -13.10 -14.55 37.42
N PRO A 36 -13.12 -14.27 38.74
CA PRO A 36 -13.21 -12.90 39.27
C PRO A 36 -12.12 -11.93 38.78
N SER A 37 -10.91 -12.44 38.52
CA SER A 37 -9.79 -11.66 37.96
C SER A 37 -9.96 -11.24 36.51
N ILE A 38 -10.89 -11.89 35.78
CA ILE A 38 -11.23 -11.60 34.38
C ILE A 38 -12.45 -10.68 34.30
N HIS A 39 -13.35 -10.76 35.28
CA HIS A 39 -14.49 -9.86 35.40
C HIS A 39 -14.05 -8.39 35.48
N SER A 40 -13.05 -8.07 36.31
CA SER A 40 -12.48 -6.72 36.39
C SER A 40 -11.84 -6.27 35.06
N LEU A 41 -11.12 -7.14 34.36
CA LEU A 41 -10.43 -6.77 33.12
C LEU A 41 -11.39 -6.52 31.93
N LEU A 42 -12.50 -7.26 31.87
CA LEU A 42 -13.51 -7.10 30.82
C LEU A 42 -14.45 -5.92 31.11
N TRP A 43 -14.83 -5.67 32.36
CA TRP A 43 -15.79 -4.61 32.71
C TRP A 43 -15.13 -3.27 33.07
N GLU A 44 -13.88 -3.26 33.57
CA GLU A 44 -13.19 -2.00 33.94
C GLU A 44 -12.29 -1.47 32.82
N ASN A 45 -11.81 -2.32 31.89
CA ASN A 45 -10.80 -1.92 30.89
C ASN A 45 -11.13 -2.26 29.42
N SER A 46 -12.15 -3.07 29.14
CA SER A 46 -12.46 -3.49 27.77
C SER A 46 -13.75 -2.87 27.26
N THR A 47 -13.62 -1.99 26.27
CA THR A 47 -14.72 -1.59 25.37
C THR A 47 -15.15 -2.73 24.42
N ALA A 48 -14.71 -3.97 24.67
CA ALA A 48 -15.04 -5.16 23.88
C ALA A 48 -16.55 -5.42 23.78
N LEU A 49 -17.33 -4.96 24.76
CA LEU A 49 -18.79 -5.04 24.73
C LEU A 49 -19.46 -3.92 23.92
N GLU A 50 -18.78 -2.78 23.68
CA GLU A 50 -19.31 -1.70 22.83
C GLU A 50 -19.23 -2.06 21.33
N LEU A 51 -18.36 -3.00 20.95
CA LEU A 51 -18.14 -3.46 19.58
C LEU A 51 -19.31 -4.23 18.94
N MET A 52 -20.31 -4.64 19.73
CA MET A 52 -21.46 -5.39 19.22
C MET A 52 -22.66 -4.49 18.88
N ASN A 53 -22.63 -3.20 19.19
CA ASN A 53 -23.83 -2.36 19.19
C ASN A 53 -24.00 -1.43 17.97
N GLU A 54 -23.12 -1.48 16.97
CA GLU A 54 -23.26 -0.67 15.76
C GLU A 54 -23.40 -1.54 14.49
N ASN A 55 -24.60 -2.09 14.29
CA ASN A 55 -25.29 -2.36 13.01
C ASN A 55 -24.59 -2.97 11.78
N ASN A 56 -23.35 -3.49 11.86
CA ASN A 56 -22.72 -4.23 10.76
C ASN A 56 -22.15 -5.56 11.27
N ALA A 57 -22.97 -6.61 11.23
CA ALA A 57 -22.62 -7.97 11.66
C ALA A 57 -21.50 -8.64 10.83
N ASP A 58 -20.99 -7.96 9.81
CA ASP A 58 -19.98 -8.48 8.89
C ASP A 58 -18.54 -8.16 9.33
N PHE A 59 -18.34 -7.34 10.36
CA PHE A 59 -17.01 -6.89 10.77
C PHE A 59 -16.76 -7.07 12.28
N ILE A 60 -15.67 -7.78 12.59
CA ILE A 60 -15.13 -7.86 13.95
C ILE A 60 -13.94 -6.91 14.02
N THR A 61 -14.10 -5.82 14.75
CA THR A 61 -12.99 -4.89 15.02
C THR A 61 -12.42 -5.20 16.40
N SER A 62 -11.10 -5.40 16.50
CA SER A 62 -10.42 -5.56 17.79
C SER A 62 -9.20 -4.65 17.83
N GLN A 63 -9.09 -3.82 18.87
CA GLN A 63 -7.93 -2.97 19.10
C GLN A 63 -7.03 -3.61 20.17
N LEU A 64 -5.78 -3.89 19.84
CA LEU A 64 -4.78 -4.42 20.77
C LEU A 64 -3.67 -3.36 20.95
N PRO A 65 -3.82 -2.41 21.89
CA PRO A 65 -3.02 -1.19 21.95
C PRO A 65 -1.51 -1.39 22.23
N HIS A 66 -1.06 -2.61 22.58
CA HIS A 66 0.31 -2.82 23.06
C HIS A 66 1.09 -3.97 22.40
N TYR A 67 0.59 -4.59 21.33
CA TYR A 67 1.26 -5.76 20.74
C TYR A 67 1.25 -5.77 19.20
N LYS A 68 2.22 -5.09 18.57
CA LYS A 68 2.39 -5.18 17.10
C LYS A 68 2.72 -6.60 16.59
N ARG A 69 3.34 -7.45 17.42
CA ARG A 69 3.54 -8.88 17.11
C ARG A 69 2.24 -9.69 17.15
N SER A 70 1.24 -9.27 17.93
CA SER A 70 0.05 -10.08 18.16
C SER A 70 -0.94 -10.08 17.00
N CYS A 71 -0.94 -9.09 16.10
CA CYS A 71 -1.94 -9.05 15.03
C CYS A 71 -1.82 -10.24 14.07
N LEU A 72 -0.60 -10.57 13.61
CA LEU A 72 -0.37 -11.72 12.72
C LEU A 72 -0.55 -13.06 13.44
N GLU A 73 -0.24 -13.11 14.75
CA GLU A 73 -0.47 -14.29 15.59
C GLU A 73 -1.98 -14.55 15.78
N VAL A 74 -2.77 -13.50 15.99
CA VAL A 74 -4.23 -13.56 16.06
C VAL A 74 -4.79 -14.06 14.73
N ILE A 75 -4.33 -13.52 13.59
CA ILE A 75 -4.80 -14.00 12.27
C ILE A 75 -4.43 -15.48 12.06
N ASN A 76 -3.18 -15.89 12.36
CA ASN A 76 -2.73 -17.28 12.29
C ASN A 76 -3.65 -18.22 13.07
N TRP A 77 -4.01 -17.79 14.28
CA TRP A 77 -4.87 -18.58 15.13
C TRP A 77 -6.32 -18.59 14.65
N ILE A 78 -6.86 -17.48 14.14
CA ILE A 78 -8.23 -17.44 13.56
C ILE A 78 -8.29 -18.47 12.43
N CYS A 79 -7.30 -18.44 11.55
CA CYS A 79 -7.15 -19.43 10.48
C CYS A 79 -7.13 -20.87 11.01
N LYS A 80 -6.39 -21.12 12.09
CA LYS A 80 -6.31 -22.45 12.71
C LYS A 80 -7.63 -22.88 13.38
N ALA A 81 -8.30 -21.97 14.09
CA ALA A 81 -9.52 -22.22 14.85
C ALA A 81 -10.71 -22.50 13.91
N PHE A 82 -10.81 -21.74 12.83
CA PHE A 82 -11.87 -21.86 11.83
C PHE A 82 -11.50 -22.76 10.65
N ARG A 83 -10.27 -23.30 10.63
CA ARG A 83 -9.71 -24.10 9.52
C ARG A 83 -9.84 -23.38 8.17
N CYS A 84 -9.57 -22.08 8.16
CA CYS A 84 -9.61 -21.25 6.97
C CYS A 84 -8.22 -20.75 6.57
N GLU A 85 -8.13 -20.29 5.33
CA GLU A 85 -6.95 -19.66 4.76
C GLU A 85 -7.23 -18.18 4.48
N ILE A 86 -6.16 -17.39 4.43
CA ILE A 86 -6.26 -15.96 4.15
C ILE A 86 -6.25 -15.81 2.63
N SER A 87 -7.39 -15.47 2.04
CA SER A 87 -7.46 -15.11 0.62
C SER A 87 -6.96 -13.69 0.38
N GLU A 88 -7.36 -12.75 1.24
CA GLU A 88 -7.10 -11.33 1.08
C GLU A 88 -6.60 -10.72 2.39
N LEU A 89 -5.64 -9.82 2.29
CA LEU A 89 -5.06 -9.15 3.46
C LEU A 89 -4.71 -7.69 3.16
N ASP A 90 -5.30 -6.75 3.91
CA ASP A 90 -4.95 -5.32 3.89
C ASP A 90 -4.21 -4.95 5.18
N LEU A 91 -3.00 -4.42 5.03
CA LEU A 91 -2.04 -4.14 6.08
C LEU A 91 -1.78 -2.63 6.18
N GLY A 92 -2.32 -2.00 7.22
CA GLY A 92 -2.35 -0.54 7.39
C GLY A 92 -1.12 0.15 7.98
N TYR A 93 -0.09 -0.56 8.48
CA TYR A 93 0.93 0.04 9.35
C TYR A 93 2.39 -0.19 8.94
N GLU A 94 3.23 0.84 9.14
CA GLU A 94 4.66 0.97 8.77
C GLU A 94 5.65 0.02 9.48
N ASN A 95 5.20 -0.95 10.28
CA ASN A 95 6.10 -1.80 11.08
C ASN A 95 5.69 -3.27 11.13
N ILE A 96 4.99 -3.73 10.09
CA ILE A 96 4.61 -5.13 10.01
C ILE A 96 5.83 -5.95 9.61
N LYS A 97 6.07 -7.03 10.36
CA LYS A 97 7.14 -7.96 10.06
C LYS A 97 6.78 -8.74 8.79
N LEU A 98 7.33 -8.35 7.64
CA LEU A 98 7.08 -9.04 6.36
C LEU A 98 7.62 -10.47 6.32
N SER A 99 8.43 -10.86 7.31
CA SER A 99 8.88 -12.24 7.47
C SER A 99 7.77 -13.22 7.85
N TRP A 100 6.50 -12.81 7.89
CA TRP A 100 5.40 -13.72 8.23
C TRP A 100 5.11 -14.66 7.05
N PRO A 101 5.31 -15.98 7.21
CA PRO A 101 5.30 -16.90 6.07
C PRO A 101 3.97 -16.97 5.32
N ARG A 102 2.86 -16.52 5.91
CA ARG A 102 1.55 -16.54 5.25
C ARG A 102 1.36 -15.42 4.22
N LEU A 103 2.14 -14.34 4.30
CA LEU A 103 2.03 -13.23 3.36
C LEU A 103 2.27 -13.64 1.91
N LYS A 104 3.09 -14.67 1.67
CA LYS A 104 3.37 -15.14 0.32
C LYS A 104 2.29 -16.03 -0.31
N PHE A 105 1.27 -16.39 0.46
CA PHE A 105 0.19 -17.28 0.01
C PHE A 105 -1.15 -16.57 -0.13
N ALA A 106 -1.32 -15.36 0.44
CA ALA A 106 -2.54 -14.58 0.25
C ALA A 106 -2.72 -14.22 -1.23
N ASN A 107 -3.89 -14.52 -1.81
CA ASN A 107 -4.20 -14.20 -3.21
C ASN A 107 -4.07 -12.69 -3.47
N SER A 108 -4.63 -11.88 -2.57
CA SER A 108 -4.50 -10.43 -2.57
C SER A 108 -3.75 -9.97 -1.33
N LEU A 109 -2.72 -9.14 -1.52
CA LEU A 109 -1.98 -8.51 -0.44
C LEU A 109 -1.86 -7.02 -0.71
N LYS A 110 -2.43 -6.22 0.18
CA LYS A 110 -2.36 -4.76 0.17
C LYS A 110 -1.55 -4.28 1.36
N ILE A 111 -0.53 -3.44 1.13
CA ILE A 111 0.29 -2.84 2.19
C ILE A 111 0.26 -1.33 2.01
N ARG A 112 -0.18 -0.58 3.02
CA ARG A 112 -0.40 0.86 2.86
C ARG A 112 0.89 1.66 2.80
N LEU A 113 1.82 1.38 3.72
CA LEU A 113 3.07 2.11 3.84
C LEU A 113 4.19 1.14 4.21
N PHE A 114 5.31 1.22 3.50
CA PHE A 114 6.44 0.34 3.75
C PHE A 114 7.79 1.03 3.46
N GLY A 115 8.74 0.86 4.38
CA GLY A 115 10.02 1.59 4.36
C GLY A 115 11.31 0.77 4.36
N LYS A 116 11.29 -0.57 4.50
CA LYS A 116 12.50 -1.42 4.57
C LYS A 116 12.68 -2.33 3.35
N LEU A 117 13.29 -1.82 2.28
CA LEU A 117 13.28 -2.42 0.94
C LEU A 117 13.59 -3.92 0.90
N GLU A 118 14.58 -4.40 1.67
CA GLU A 118 15.08 -5.79 1.59
C GLU A 118 14.00 -6.82 1.92
N ASP A 119 13.22 -6.58 2.97
CA ASP A 119 12.12 -7.45 3.40
C ASP A 119 10.99 -7.49 2.35
N LEU A 120 10.78 -6.38 1.64
CA LEU A 120 9.77 -6.28 0.59
C LEU A 120 10.22 -6.97 -0.70
N GLU A 121 11.48 -6.82 -1.09
CA GLU A 121 12.04 -7.51 -2.25
C GLU A 121 11.92 -9.03 -2.10
N GLN A 122 12.29 -9.57 -0.94
CA GLN A 122 12.14 -11.00 -0.67
C GLN A 122 10.67 -11.43 -0.77
N LEU A 123 9.75 -10.67 -0.17
CA LEU A 123 8.32 -10.96 -0.23
C LEU A 123 7.78 -10.95 -1.66
N ILE A 124 8.12 -9.94 -2.46
CA ILE A 124 7.70 -9.82 -3.86
C ILE A 124 8.25 -11.01 -4.66
N MET A 125 9.51 -11.38 -4.46
CA MET A 125 10.12 -12.51 -5.16
C MET A 125 9.48 -13.85 -4.78
N GLU A 126 9.16 -14.07 -3.50
CA GLU A 126 8.42 -15.26 -3.06
C GLU A 126 7.00 -15.29 -3.64
N ARG A 127 6.31 -14.15 -3.70
CA ARG A 127 4.97 -14.05 -4.29
C ARG A 127 4.98 -14.24 -5.81
N LYS A 128 6.00 -13.71 -6.50
CA LYS A 128 6.24 -13.91 -7.94
C LYS A 128 6.37 -15.40 -8.29
N LYS A 129 7.08 -16.19 -7.48
CA LYS A 129 7.19 -17.65 -7.67
C LYS A 129 5.82 -18.34 -7.66
N ASN A 130 4.83 -17.74 -6.98
CA ASN A 130 3.46 -18.23 -6.90
C ASN A 130 2.50 -17.53 -7.88
N ASN A 131 3.00 -16.69 -8.80
CA ASN A 131 2.21 -15.83 -9.68
C ASN A 131 1.24 -14.89 -8.95
N LEU A 132 1.60 -14.46 -7.74
CA LEU A 132 0.81 -13.56 -6.91
C LEU A 132 1.32 -12.12 -7.02
N ARG A 133 0.39 -11.16 -7.15
CA ARG A 133 0.70 -9.72 -7.19
C ARG A 133 0.65 -9.09 -5.80
N THR A 134 1.38 -8.00 -5.62
CA THR A 134 1.37 -7.23 -4.36
C THR A 134 0.94 -5.81 -4.67
N THR A 135 -0.06 -5.30 -3.94
CA THR A 135 -0.51 -3.91 -4.06
C THR A 135 0.05 -3.09 -2.91
N LEU A 136 0.68 -1.96 -3.21
CA LEU A 136 1.22 -1.04 -2.23
C LEU A 136 0.51 0.31 -2.38
N ASP A 137 -0.09 0.88 -1.33
CA ASP A 137 -0.67 2.23 -1.49
C ASP A 137 0.46 3.24 -1.75
N ALA A 138 1.50 3.17 -0.93
CA ALA A 138 2.67 4.01 -1.01
C ALA A 138 3.94 3.17 -0.82
N ILE A 139 4.90 3.31 -1.74
CA ILE A 139 6.22 2.69 -1.63
C ILE A 139 7.32 3.75 -1.67
N TRP A 140 8.25 3.68 -0.71
CA TRP A 140 9.43 4.52 -0.66
C TRP A 140 10.69 3.69 -0.86
N ILE A 141 11.36 3.89 -1.99
CA ILE A 141 12.51 3.12 -2.45
C ILE A 141 13.73 4.06 -2.45
N VAL A 142 14.50 4.03 -1.36
CA VAL A 142 15.73 4.85 -1.23
C VAL A 142 16.86 4.30 -2.09
N THR A 143 17.02 2.98 -2.11
CA THR A 143 18.04 2.28 -2.88
C THR A 143 17.47 1.88 -4.24
N PRO A 144 18.23 1.93 -5.35
CA PRO A 144 17.69 1.56 -6.65
C PRO A 144 17.04 0.17 -6.63
N LEU A 145 15.72 0.12 -6.84
CA LEU A 145 15.01 -1.15 -6.94
C LEU A 145 15.51 -1.87 -8.19
N GLN A 146 15.64 -3.19 -8.09
CA GLN A 146 15.80 -4.02 -9.27
C GLN A 146 14.57 -3.81 -10.18
N ILE A 147 14.75 -3.16 -11.33
CA ILE A 147 13.67 -2.84 -12.27
C ILE A 147 12.76 -4.04 -12.54
N GLU A 148 13.34 -5.23 -12.60
CA GLU A 148 12.64 -6.50 -12.81
C GLU A 148 11.54 -6.80 -11.79
N LEU A 149 11.51 -6.12 -10.64
CA LEU A 149 10.48 -6.24 -9.62
C LEU A 149 9.26 -5.35 -9.90
N LEU A 150 9.44 -4.22 -10.58
CA LEU A 150 8.35 -3.25 -10.82
C LEU A 150 7.11 -3.87 -11.49
N PRO A 151 7.21 -4.78 -12.48
CA PRO A 151 6.02 -5.40 -13.08
C PRO A 151 5.17 -6.25 -12.12
N PHE A 152 5.72 -6.61 -10.96
CA PHE A 152 5.07 -7.48 -9.97
C PHE A 152 4.46 -6.70 -8.80
N ILE A 153 4.59 -5.37 -8.83
CA ILE A 153 4.10 -4.45 -7.81
C ILE A 153 3.08 -3.51 -8.46
N ASP A 154 1.86 -3.56 -7.96
CA ASP A 154 0.86 -2.53 -8.23
C ASP A 154 1.02 -1.47 -7.13
N PHE A 155 0.99 -0.19 -7.48
CA PHE A 155 1.03 0.87 -6.48
C PHE A 155 0.21 2.10 -6.86
N SER A 156 -0.29 2.81 -5.85
CA SER A 156 -0.96 4.10 -6.06
C SER A 156 0.04 5.25 -6.06
N THR A 157 1.04 5.21 -5.18
CA THR A 157 2.11 6.21 -5.09
C THR A 157 3.47 5.54 -4.91
N ALA A 158 4.48 6.01 -5.62
CA ALA A 158 5.84 5.53 -5.48
C ALA A 158 6.87 6.66 -5.48
N TRP A 159 7.83 6.58 -4.56
CA TRP A 159 9.04 7.38 -4.54
C TRP A 159 10.20 6.46 -4.88
N ILE A 160 10.77 6.59 -6.08
CA ILE A 160 11.71 5.63 -6.65
C ILE A 160 13.03 6.30 -7.00
N ARG A 161 14.15 5.65 -6.71
CA ARG A 161 15.47 6.09 -7.20
C ARG A 161 15.83 5.35 -8.48
N PHE A 162 15.82 6.07 -9.60
CA PHE A 162 16.30 5.64 -10.93
C PHE A 162 17.66 6.26 -11.29
N SER A 163 18.43 6.68 -10.29
CA SER A 163 19.76 7.30 -10.50
C SER A 163 20.82 6.36 -11.05
N ASN A 164 20.51 5.09 -11.26
CA ASN A 164 21.38 4.10 -11.90
C ASN A 164 21.02 3.85 -13.37
N LEU A 165 19.92 4.42 -13.87
CA LEU A 165 19.43 4.17 -15.22
C LEU A 165 20.02 5.15 -16.23
N LYS A 166 20.29 4.65 -17.43
CA LYS A 166 20.58 5.50 -18.59
C LYS A 166 19.28 6.09 -19.15
N ILE A 167 19.41 7.14 -19.95
CA ILE A 167 18.24 7.87 -20.49
C ILE A 167 17.27 6.95 -21.25
N ASP A 168 17.76 6.02 -22.07
CA ASP A 168 16.89 5.10 -22.82
C ASP A 168 16.14 4.13 -21.89
N GLU A 169 16.83 3.58 -20.88
CA GLU A 169 16.21 2.70 -19.88
C GLU A 169 15.14 3.46 -19.08
N LEU A 170 15.44 4.72 -18.71
CA LEU A 170 14.52 5.59 -18.00
C LEU A 170 13.26 5.87 -18.83
N ILE A 171 13.40 6.18 -20.12
CA ILE A 171 12.28 6.39 -21.05
C ILE A 171 11.41 5.14 -21.11
N GLU A 172 11.99 3.96 -21.27
CA GLU A 172 11.23 2.70 -21.30
C GLU A 172 10.50 2.45 -19.98
N GLN A 173 11.11 2.73 -18.82
CA GLN A 173 10.44 2.60 -17.54
C GLN A 173 9.23 3.53 -17.43
N PHE A 174 9.37 4.81 -17.80
CA PHE A 174 8.24 5.74 -17.75
C PHE A 174 7.17 5.41 -18.78
N ARG A 175 7.56 4.86 -19.93
CA ARG A 175 6.61 4.35 -20.93
C ARG A 175 5.78 3.20 -20.34
N ASP A 176 6.42 2.19 -19.75
CA ASP A 176 5.71 1.07 -19.08
C ASP A 176 4.77 1.60 -17.98
N LEU A 177 5.29 2.44 -17.09
CA LEU A 177 4.54 3.01 -15.97
C LEU A 177 3.33 3.82 -16.43
N SER A 178 3.42 4.54 -17.55
CA SER A 178 2.31 5.32 -18.11
C SER A 178 1.12 4.48 -18.58
N THR A 179 1.33 3.18 -18.84
CA THR A 179 0.26 2.26 -19.26
C THR A 179 -0.48 1.63 -18.09
N ARG A 180 0.01 1.79 -16.85
CA ARG A 180 -0.54 1.15 -15.65
C ARG A 180 -1.87 1.77 -15.22
N ALA A 181 -2.51 1.15 -14.21
CA ALA A 181 -3.64 1.76 -13.52
C ALA A 181 -3.25 3.14 -12.94
N PRO A 182 -4.21 4.03 -12.65
CA PRO A 182 -3.92 5.35 -12.11
C PRO A 182 -2.94 5.30 -10.93
N CYS A 183 -1.83 6.02 -11.07
CA CYS A 183 -0.74 6.02 -10.11
C CYS A 183 0.04 7.35 -10.15
N SER A 184 0.83 7.60 -9.11
CA SER A 184 1.76 8.72 -9.01
C SER A 184 3.17 8.21 -8.74
N VAL A 185 4.14 8.65 -9.53
CA VAL A 185 5.56 8.28 -9.38
C VAL A 185 6.38 9.54 -9.24
N MET A 186 7.16 9.64 -8.17
CA MET A 186 8.24 10.60 -8.02
C MET A 186 9.56 9.83 -8.16
N ALA A 187 10.26 10.04 -9.27
CA ALA A 187 11.54 9.40 -9.52
C ALA A 187 12.70 10.38 -9.35
N TRP A 188 13.72 10.01 -8.58
CA TRP A 188 15.02 10.66 -8.63
C TRP A 188 15.87 10.02 -9.71
N THR A 189 16.45 10.84 -10.58
CA THR A 189 17.25 10.39 -11.72
C THR A 189 18.71 10.76 -11.53
N THR A 190 19.58 10.36 -12.46
CA THR A 190 20.84 11.07 -12.66
C THR A 190 20.54 12.50 -13.12
N ASN A 191 21.55 13.37 -13.04
CA ASN A 191 21.47 14.69 -13.65
C ASN A 191 21.37 14.54 -15.18
N LEU A 192 20.17 14.76 -15.72
CA LEU A 192 19.90 14.77 -17.14
C LEU A 192 20.24 16.14 -17.70
N SER A 193 20.86 16.15 -18.87
CA SER A 193 21.11 17.37 -19.64
C SER A 193 19.86 17.85 -20.36
N THR A 194 19.88 19.07 -20.92
CA THR A 194 18.85 19.55 -21.85
C THR A 194 18.68 18.64 -23.06
N GLU A 195 19.75 18.01 -23.56
CA GLU A 195 19.67 17.07 -24.67
C GLU A 195 18.93 15.78 -24.28
N ASP A 196 19.24 15.23 -23.10
CA ASP A 196 18.54 14.06 -22.55
C ASP A 196 17.05 14.35 -22.35
N PHE A 197 16.74 15.55 -21.86
CA PHE A 197 15.37 16.02 -21.68
C PHE A 197 14.61 16.11 -23.01
N GLU A 198 15.18 16.74 -24.05
CA GLU A 198 14.53 16.80 -25.37
C GLU A 198 14.38 15.41 -26.00
N ARG A 199 15.36 14.52 -25.78
CA ARG A 199 15.25 13.11 -26.18
C ARG A 199 14.10 12.40 -25.47
N PHE A 200 13.95 12.62 -24.16
CA PHE A 200 12.84 12.08 -23.38
C PHE A 200 11.49 12.56 -23.92
N LYS A 201 11.38 13.85 -24.25
CA LYS A 201 10.18 14.43 -24.84
C LYS A 201 9.82 13.84 -26.20
N ALA A 202 10.81 13.71 -27.08
CA ALA A 202 10.61 13.16 -28.40
C ALA A 202 10.12 11.70 -28.36
N GLN A 203 10.66 10.88 -27.46
CA GLN A 203 10.36 9.45 -27.39
C GLN A 203 9.08 9.07 -26.61
N LEU A 204 8.58 9.96 -25.76
CA LEU A 204 7.28 9.79 -25.09
C LEU A 204 6.12 10.45 -25.83
N GLU A 205 6.38 10.98 -27.03
CA GLU A 205 5.37 11.51 -27.95
C GLU A 205 4.45 12.53 -27.27
N PHE A 206 5.03 13.45 -26.49
CA PHE A 206 4.23 14.47 -25.81
C PHE A 206 3.46 15.31 -26.81
N ASP A 207 2.19 15.60 -26.50
CA ASP A 207 1.37 16.42 -27.39
C ASP A 207 1.92 17.84 -27.38
N ASN A 208 2.39 18.33 -28.54
CA ASN A 208 2.89 19.70 -28.71
C ASN A 208 1.86 20.78 -28.34
N ARG A 209 0.57 20.44 -28.22
CA ARG A 209 -0.49 21.35 -27.72
C ARG A 209 -0.40 21.60 -26.21
N SER A 210 0.35 20.78 -25.48
CA SER A 210 0.54 20.83 -24.02
C SER A 210 1.28 22.09 -23.54
N THR A 211 2.11 22.70 -24.38
CA THR A 211 2.89 23.89 -24.01
C THR A 211 2.13 25.20 -24.17
N THR A 212 1.01 25.25 -24.91
CA THR A 212 0.42 26.56 -25.25
C THR A 212 -1.11 26.69 -25.27
N SER A 213 -1.95 25.64 -25.24
CA SER A 213 -3.41 25.90 -25.30
C SER A 213 -4.43 24.88 -24.77
N ALA A 214 -4.07 23.77 -24.12
CA ALA A 214 -5.06 22.83 -23.57
C ALA A 214 -4.60 22.30 -22.20
N LEU A 215 -5.18 22.71 -21.07
CA LEU A 215 -6.52 22.29 -20.67
C LEU A 215 -7.23 23.37 -19.85
N ASN A 216 -8.48 23.62 -20.21
CA ASN A 216 -9.49 24.26 -19.37
C ASN A 216 -9.32 23.88 -17.89
N ARG A 217 -9.00 24.90 -17.10
CA ARG A 217 -8.71 24.95 -15.66
C ARG A 217 -9.81 24.41 -14.73
N SER A 218 -10.80 23.67 -15.23
CA SER A 218 -12.03 23.32 -14.51
C SER A 218 -12.48 21.86 -14.62
N ARG A 219 -12.07 21.06 -15.62
CA ARG A 219 -12.55 19.66 -15.75
C ARG A 219 -11.69 18.60 -15.06
N ILE A 220 -10.37 18.80 -14.99
CA ILE A 220 -9.47 17.87 -14.27
C ILE A 220 -9.59 18.04 -12.74
N LYS A 221 -10.04 19.21 -12.27
CA LYS A 221 -10.30 19.45 -10.84
C LYS A 221 -11.41 18.58 -10.23
N TYR A 222 -12.33 18.01 -11.03
CA TYR A 222 -13.51 17.31 -10.52
C TYR A 222 -13.44 15.77 -10.55
N LYS A 223 -12.36 15.16 -11.06
CA LYS A 223 -12.16 13.69 -10.94
C LYS A 223 -10.99 13.28 -10.05
N LEU A 224 -10.01 14.16 -9.80
CA LEU A 224 -8.93 13.86 -8.85
C LEU A 224 -9.34 13.95 -7.37
N GLY A 225 -10.42 14.67 -7.05
CA GLY A 225 -10.84 14.90 -5.65
C GLY A 225 -11.56 13.72 -4.99
N SER A 226 -11.82 12.63 -5.72
CA SER A 226 -12.66 11.53 -5.25
C SER A 226 -11.99 10.16 -5.27
N VAL A 227 -10.67 10.07 -5.49
CA VAL A 227 -9.94 8.81 -5.26
C VAL A 227 -9.52 8.77 -3.78
N PRO A 228 -10.14 7.91 -2.94
CA PRO A 228 -9.76 7.80 -1.54
C PRO A 228 -8.30 7.32 -1.46
N GLY A 229 -7.41 8.16 -0.94
CA GLY A 229 -5.98 7.84 -0.80
C GLY A 229 -5.00 8.84 -1.43
N TYR A 230 -5.46 9.73 -2.33
CA TYR A 230 -4.60 10.71 -3.02
C TYR A 230 -4.35 12.02 -2.22
N GLN A 231 -4.28 11.96 -0.89
CA GLN A 231 -4.06 13.16 -0.05
C GLN A 231 -2.59 13.62 0.03
N PHE A 232 -1.64 12.92 -0.58
CA PHE A 232 -0.21 13.29 -0.56
C PHE A 232 0.29 13.94 -1.86
N ALA A 233 -0.58 14.63 -2.60
CA ALA A 233 -0.11 15.64 -3.52
C ALA A 233 0.41 16.83 -2.69
N TYR A 234 1.64 16.71 -2.18
CA TYR A 234 2.43 17.88 -1.80
C TYR A 234 2.55 18.72 -3.07
N ILE A 235 1.63 19.65 -3.25
CA ILE A 235 1.78 20.79 -4.13
C ILE A 235 2.82 21.65 -3.42
N TYR A 236 4.08 21.23 -3.49
CA TYR A 236 5.16 22.17 -3.28
C TYR A 236 4.89 23.33 -4.23
N ASN A 237 4.93 24.56 -3.70
CA ASN A 237 4.96 25.79 -4.47
C ASN A 237 6.31 25.85 -5.21
N ASP A 238 6.53 24.86 -6.08
CA ASP A 238 7.83 24.56 -6.66
C ASP A 238 8.17 25.56 -7.77
N PRO A 239 9.48 25.70 -8.07
CA PRO A 239 10.03 26.52 -9.16
C PRO A 239 9.37 26.19 -10.53
N PRO A 240 9.70 26.89 -11.64
CA PRO A 240 9.10 26.62 -12.95
C PRO A 240 9.41 25.19 -13.43
N ASN A 241 8.61 24.22 -12.98
CA ASN A 241 8.65 22.84 -13.42
C ASN A 241 7.91 22.77 -14.75
N GLU A 242 8.63 22.41 -15.81
CA GLU A 242 8.02 22.18 -17.12
C GLU A 242 7.04 21.00 -17.03
N LYS A 243 5.82 21.21 -17.53
CA LYS A 243 4.72 20.24 -17.48
C LYS A 243 4.42 19.75 -18.88
N PHE A 244 4.36 18.43 -19.03
CA PHE A 244 4.04 17.79 -20.30
C PHE A 244 2.90 16.81 -20.12
N TYR A 245 2.05 16.71 -21.14
CA TYR A 245 0.96 15.75 -21.17
C TYR A 245 1.21 14.74 -22.29
N CYS A 246 1.05 13.47 -21.95
CA CYS A 246 0.98 12.36 -22.90
C CYS A 246 -0.46 11.82 -22.88
N PHE A 247 -1.03 11.61 -24.06
CA PHE A 247 -2.35 11.01 -24.24
C PHE A 247 -2.17 9.66 -24.92
N ARG A 248 -2.51 8.57 -24.24
CA ARG A 248 -2.33 7.20 -24.77
C ARG A 248 -3.41 6.29 -24.19
N ASP A 249 -4.03 5.47 -25.02
CA ASP A 249 -5.02 4.46 -24.62
C ASP A 249 -6.13 5.00 -23.69
N ASP A 250 -6.70 6.15 -24.05
CA ASP A 250 -7.70 6.91 -23.27
C ASP A 250 -7.25 7.39 -21.89
N LYS A 251 -5.94 7.28 -21.58
CA LYS A 251 -5.32 7.79 -20.36
C LYS A 251 -4.61 9.11 -20.60
N ILE A 252 -4.57 9.91 -19.55
CA ILE A 252 -3.81 11.16 -19.52
C ILE A 252 -2.66 10.97 -18.54
N THR A 253 -1.43 11.12 -19.02
CA THR A 253 -0.25 11.09 -18.18
C THR A 253 0.39 12.47 -18.11
N LEU A 254 0.52 13.02 -16.90
CA LEU A 254 1.21 14.29 -16.63
C LEU A 254 2.63 14.01 -16.16
N PHE A 255 3.61 14.57 -16.87
CA PHE A 255 5.01 14.60 -16.47
C PHE A 255 5.38 15.99 -15.97
N ARG A 256 6.17 16.04 -14.90
CA ARG A 256 6.83 17.26 -14.41
C ARG A 256 8.30 16.96 -14.18
N PHE A 257 9.17 17.80 -14.69
CA PHE A 257 10.60 17.63 -14.51
C PHE A 257 11.09 18.60 -13.44
N MET A 258 11.87 18.07 -12.50
CA MET A 258 12.47 18.85 -11.41
C MET A 258 13.87 19.26 -11.82
N PHE A 259 14.18 20.54 -11.64
CA PHE A 259 15.47 21.12 -11.96
C PHE A 259 16.27 21.36 -10.67
N SER A 260 17.54 20.97 -10.64
CA SER A 260 18.45 21.43 -9.59
C SER A 260 19.04 22.79 -9.93
N GLU A 261 19.37 22.99 -11.20
CA GLU A 261 19.98 24.19 -11.77
C GLU A 261 19.50 24.34 -13.24
N PRO A 262 19.62 25.54 -13.86
CA PRO A 262 19.20 25.73 -15.26
C PRO A 262 19.82 24.70 -16.21
N GLY A 263 18.98 23.93 -16.90
CA GLY A 263 19.40 22.89 -17.85
C GLY A 263 19.83 21.55 -17.23
N VAL A 264 19.69 21.39 -15.91
CA VAL A 264 20.01 20.15 -15.19
C VAL A 264 18.77 19.60 -14.49
N TYR A 265 18.31 18.43 -14.92
CA TYR A 265 17.10 17.79 -14.40
C TYR A 265 17.46 16.56 -13.58
N ASN A 266 17.06 16.50 -12.31
CA ASN A 266 17.45 15.43 -11.38
C ASN A 266 16.27 14.61 -10.85
N GLY A 267 15.07 14.87 -11.36
CA GLY A 267 13.93 14.01 -11.08
C GLY A 267 12.72 14.31 -11.94
N ILE A 268 11.81 13.34 -11.95
CA ILE A 268 10.63 13.32 -12.80
C ILE A 268 9.44 12.89 -11.94
N ILE A 269 8.37 13.67 -11.98
CA ILE A 269 7.08 13.33 -11.38
C ILE A 269 6.14 12.93 -12.51
N MET A 270 5.59 11.72 -12.46
CA MET A 270 4.59 11.21 -13.40
C MET A 270 3.27 10.96 -12.66
N ASN A 271 2.15 11.41 -13.21
CA ASN A 271 0.82 11.09 -12.72
C ASN A 271 -0.02 10.51 -13.87
N VAL A 272 -0.55 9.31 -13.69
CA VAL A 272 -1.43 8.63 -14.64
C VAL A 272 -2.88 8.78 -14.14
N PHE A 273 -3.78 9.25 -15.00
CA PHE A 273 -5.20 9.48 -14.70
C PHE A 273 -6.13 8.51 -15.44
#